data_AF-A0A9Q4C3B1-F1
#
_entry.id   AF-A0A9Q4C3B1-F1
#
_cell.length_a   1.000
_cell.length_b   1.000
_cell.length_c   1.000
_cell.angle_alpha   90.00
_cell.angle_beta   90.00
_cell.angle_gamma   90.00
#
_symmetry.space_group_name_H-M   'P 1'
#
loop_
_entity.id
_entity.type
_entity.pdbx_description
1 polymer ?
#
loop_
_entity_poly.entity_id
_entity_poly.type
_entity_poly.pdbx_seq_one_letter_code
_entity_poly.pdbx_strand_id
1 'polypeptide(L)' 'MSSSEKVVQTELPEEEYERLARIAEKEDKSLKQLLREAANEYTSRHEEIDLNDPFFQVDVGESGADEKTAKKTDEYIYGE' A
#
# COMPACT_ATOMS: atom_id res chain seq x y z
N MET A 1 13.61 -13.50 18.41
CA MET A 1 13.31 -12.98 17.07
C MET A 1 14.05 -11.66 16.93
N SER A 2 15.03 -11.54 16.03
CA SER A 2 15.77 -10.29 15.86
C SER A 2 14.87 -9.34 15.08
N SER A 3 14.34 -8.29 15.73
CA SER A 3 13.68 -7.20 15.01
C SER A 3 14.76 -6.50 14.18
N SER A 4 14.79 -6.75 12.86
CA SER A 4 15.74 -6.11 11.95
C SER A 4 15.27 -4.70 11.61
N GLU A 5 15.19 -3.82 12.59
CA GLU A 5 14.94 -2.40 12.33
C GLU A 5 16.18 -1.78 11.69
N LYS A 6 15.99 -1.15 10.53
CA LYS A 6 17.03 -0.37 9.85
C LYS A 6 16.79 1.10 10.11
N VAL A 7 17.86 1.84 10.40
CA VAL A 7 17.82 3.29 10.56
C VAL A 7 18.25 3.93 9.27
N VAL A 8 17.40 4.81 8.73
CA VAL A 8 17.72 5.65 7.58
C VAL A 8 17.99 7.06 8.11
N GLN A 9 19.14 7.62 7.77
CA GLN A 9 19.54 8.99 8.12
C GLN A 9 19.64 9.80 6.84
N THR A 10 19.12 11.02 6.86
CA THR A 10 19.21 11.98 5.76
C THR A 10 19.45 13.36 6.34
N GLU A 11 20.07 14.23 5.55
CA GLU A 11 20.20 15.65 5.86
C GLU A 11 19.06 16.41 5.19
N LEU A 12 18.52 17.41 5.88
CA LEU A 12 17.50 18.32 5.35
C LEU A 12 18.05 19.74 5.43
N PRO A 13 17.86 20.57 4.39
CA PRO A 13 18.04 22.01 4.50
C PRO A 13 17.22 22.57 5.67
N GLU A 14 17.73 23.63 6.30
CA GLU A 14 17.07 24.27 7.46
C GLU A 14 15.61 24.63 7.17
N GLU A 15 15.32 25.17 5.98
CA GLU A 15 13.97 25.53 5.56
C GLU A 15 13.03 24.31 5.48
N GLU A 16 13.51 23.17 5.00
CA GLU A 16 12.72 21.93 4.92
C GLU A 16 12.48 21.36 6.32
N TYR A 17 13.50 21.38 7.17
CA TYR A 17 13.39 20.97 8.56
C TYR A 17 12.35 21.81 9.32
N GLU A 18 12.39 23.14 9.18
CA GLU A 18 11.42 24.02 9.84
C GLU A 18 9.98 23.75 9.38
N ARG A 19 9.78 23.55 8.07
CA ARG A 19 8.46 23.20 7.52
C ARG A 19 7.96 21.88 8.13
N LEU A 20 8.82 20.87 8.20
CA LEU A 20 8.52 19.58 8.80
C LEU A 20 8.17 19.71 10.30
N ALA A 21 8.94 20.50 11.04
CA ALA A 21 8.74 20.74 12.47
C ALA A 21 7.39 21.42 12.76
N ARG A 22 7.02 22.45 11.99
CA ARG A 22 5.72 23.13 12.15
C ARG A 22 4.53 22.19 11.91
N ILE A 23 4.65 21.26 10.95
CA ILE A 23 3.60 20.26 10.71
C ILE A 23 3.52 19.29 11.88
N ALA A 24 4.66 18.80 12.36
CA ALA A 24 4.71 17.89 13.50
C ALA A 24 4.10 18.50 14.77
N GLU A 25 4.39 19.78 15.06
CA GLU A 25 3.77 20.53 16.16
C GLU A 25 2.25 20.66 15.99
N LYS A 26 1.79 20.97 14.78
CA LYS A 26 0.35 21.10 14.48
C LYS A 26 -0.41 19.78 14.66
N GLU A 27 0.24 18.65 14.38
CA GLU A 27 -0.34 17.31 14.48
C GLU A 27 -0.09 16.63 15.83
N ASP A 28 0.59 17.29 16.78
CA ASP A 28 1.00 16.72 18.07
C ASP A 28 1.79 15.40 17.91
N LYS A 29 2.67 15.35 16.90
CA LYS A 29 3.49 14.17 16.56
C LYS A 29 4.96 14.48 16.72
N SER A 30 5.75 13.44 17.02
CA SER A 30 7.21 13.55 16.90
C SER A 30 7.65 13.55 15.43
N LEU A 31 8.77 14.23 15.12
CA LEU A 31 9.38 14.20 13.78
C LEU A 31 9.62 12.78 13.27
N LYS A 32 9.98 11.84 14.17
CA LYS A 32 10.18 10.43 13.81
C LYS A 32 8.91 9.74 13.35
N GLN A 33 7.79 9.99 14.03
CA GLN A 33 6.49 9.43 13.64
C GLN A 33 6.04 10.01 12.31
N LEU A 34 6.16 11.33 12.13
CA LEU A 34 5.79 11.98 10.88
C LEU A 34 6.63 11.48 9.70
N LEU A 35 7.94 11.34 9.87
CA LEU A 35 8.81 10.77 8.83
C LEU A 35 8.49 9.29 8.53
N ARG A 36 8.11 8.51 9.55
CA ARG A 36 7.68 7.12 9.37
C ARG A 36 6.38 7.04 8.56
N GLU A 37 5.41 7.89 8.86
CA GLU A 37 4.14 8.00 8.12
C GLU A 37 4.38 8.45 6.67
N ALA A 38 5.18 9.49 6.47
CA ALA A 38 5.51 9.99 5.14
C ALA A 38 6.25 8.94 4.29
N ALA A 39 7.19 8.19 4.87
CA ALA A 39 7.89 7.12 4.18
C ALA A 39 6.94 5.98 3.78
N ASN A 40 6.01 5.61 4.68
CA ASN A 40 5.00 4.60 4.38
C ASN A 40 4.06 5.08 3.28
N GLU A 41 3.57 6.32 3.36
CA GLU A 41 2.68 6.89 2.36
C GLU A 41 3.35 6.98 0.99
N TYR A 42 4.60 7.43 0.94
CA TYR A 42 5.39 7.46 -0.29
C TYR A 42 5.54 6.07 -0.88
N THR A 43 5.85 5.07 -0.04
CA THR A 43 5.99 3.68 -0.48
C THR A 43 4.65 3.15 -1.01
N SER A 44 3.56 3.27 -0.26
CA SER A 44 2.23 2.80 -0.69
C SER A 44 1.72 3.44 -1.98
N ARG A 45 2.12 4.68 -2.29
CA ARG A 45 1.78 5.32 -3.57
C ARG A 45 2.61 4.82 -4.75
N HIS A 46 3.84 4.37 -4.51
CA HIS A 46 4.79 3.93 -5.53
C HIS A 46 5.02 2.42 -5.55
N GLU A 47 4.35 1.69 -4.65
CA GLU A 47 4.35 0.24 -4.62
C GLU A 47 3.64 -0.24 -5.88
N GLU A 48 4.43 -0.71 -6.84
CA GLU A 48 3.92 -1.43 -7.99
C GLU A 48 3.31 -2.74 -7.50
N ILE A 49 2.21 -3.17 -8.14
CA ILE A 49 1.63 -4.49 -7.87
C ILE A 49 2.73 -5.52 -8.13
N ASP A 50 3.05 -6.33 -7.11
CA ASP A 50 4.00 -7.43 -7.29
C ASP A 50 3.38 -8.43 -8.26
N LEU A 51 3.89 -8.44 -9.50
CA LEU A 51 3.45 -9.36 -10.54
C LEU A 51 3.79 -10.82 -10.20
N ASN A 52 4.63 -11.06 -9.19
CA ASN A 52 4.93 -12.40 -8.68
C ASN A 52 4.07 -12.78 -7.47
N ASP A 53 3.18 -11.91 -6.99
CA ASP A 53 2.22 -12.26 -5.96
C ASP A 53 1.31 -13.39 -6.46
N PRO A 54 1.23 -14.54 -5.77
CA PRO A 54 0.35 -15.65 -6.14
C PRO A 54 -1.13 -15.27 -6.33
N PHE A 55 -1.62 -14.19 -5.72
CA PHE A 55 -2.96 -13.66 -5.95
C PHE A 55 -3.12 -12.95 -7.29
N PHE A 56 -2.03 -12.40 -7.85
CA PHE A 56 -1.99 -11.74 -9.15
C PHE A 56 -1.40 -12.64 -10.26
N GLN A 57 -0.83 -13.80 -9.90
CA GLN A 57 -0.55 -14.90 -10.82
C GLN A 57 -1.86 -15.57 -11.26
N VAL A 58 -2.65 -14.86 -12.05
CA VAL A 58 -3.81 -15.44 -12.72
C VAL A 58 -3.28 -16.27 -13.88
N ASP A 59 -3.02 -17.56 -13.64
CA ASP A 59 -3.03 -18.54 -14.72
C ASP A 59 -4.46 -18.56 -15.25
N VAL A 60 -4.73 -17.72 -16.24
CA VAL A 60 -5.88 -17.91 -17.13
C VAL A 60 -5.54 -19.15 -17.93
N GLY A 61 -5.68 -20.33 -17.30
CA GLY A 61 -5.84 -21.56 -18.04
C GLY A 61 -6.95 -21.35 -19.07
N GLU A 62 -7.02 -22.19 -20.10
CA GLU A 62 -8.15 -22.21 -21.04
C GLU A 62 -9.46 -22.55 -20.29
N SER A 63 -9.94 -21.67 -19.42
CA SER A 63 -11.29 -21.65 -18.92
C SER A 63 -12.08 -21.15 -20.10
N GLY A 64 -12.67 -22.12 -20.81
CA GLY A 64 -13.55 -21.89 -21.95
C GLY A 64 -14.40 -20.65 -21.69
N ALA A 65 -14.35 -19.74 -22.66
CA ALA A 65 -15.14 -18.53 -22.70
C ALA A 65 -16.63 -18.87 -22.66
N ASP A 66 -17.16 -19.19 -21.49
CA ASP A 66 -18.59 -19.18 -21.24
C ASP A 66 -18.86 -17.98 -20.33
N GLU A 67 -19.22 -16.91 -21.01
CA GLU A 67 -19.42 -15.52 -20.58
C GLU A 67 -20.55 -15.33 -19.54
N LYS A 68 -20.88 -16.37 -18.76
CA LYS A 68 -22.20 -16.51 -18.13
C LYS A 68 -22.20 -16.87 -16.65
N THR A 69 -21.10 -17.35 -16.08
CA THR A 69 -21.11 -17.79 -14.67
C THR A 69 -21.28 -16.60 -13.72
N ALA A 70 -20.56 -15.49 -13.94
CA ALA A 70 -20.67 -14.30 -13.09
C ALA A 70 -22.03 -13.59 -13.20
N LYS A 71 -22.67 -13.63 -14.38
CA LYS A 71 -23.99 -13.03 -14.63
C LYS A 71 -25.15 -13.83 -14.04
N LYS A 72 -24.96 -15.13 -13.80
CA LYS A 72 -25.99 -16.04 -13.29
C LYS A 72 -25.86 -16.34 -11.81
N THR A 73 -24.96 -15.66 -11.10
CA THR A 73 -24.69 -15.90 -9.68
C THR A 73 -25.97 -15.80 -8.83
N ASP A 74 -26.82 -14.80 -9.10
CA ASP A 74 -28.08 -14.62 -8.38
C ASP A 74 -29.09 -15.75 -8.68
N GLU A 75 -29.14 -16.24 -9.93
CA GLU A 75 -29.98 -17.38 -10.35
C GLU A 75 -29.57 -18.66 -9.61
N TYR A 76 -28.28 -18.89 -9.42
CA TYR A 76 -27.77 -20.08 -8.70
C TYR A 76 -27.92 -20.00 -7.18
N ILE A 77 -27.76 -18.81 -6.60
CA ILE A 77 -27.80 -18.64 -5.14
C ILE A 77 -29.24 -18.48 -4.65
N TYR A 78 -30.07 -17.76 -5.39
CA TYR A 78 -31.43 -17.40 -4.96
C TYR A 78 -32.54 -18.17 -5.69
N GLY A 79 -32.23 -18.87 -6.77
CA GLY A 79 -33.11 -19.86 -7.41
C GLY A 79 -34.50 -19.33 -7.77
N GLU A 80 -34.57 -18.41 -8.74
CA GLU A 80 -35.86 -18.13 -9.40
C GLU A 80 -36.31 -19.29 -10.31
#